data_AF-B2WZ44-F1
#
_entry.id   AF-B2WZ44-F1
#
_cell.length_a   1.000
_cell.length_b   1.000
_cell.length_c   1.000
_cell.angle_alpha   90.00
_cell.angle_beta   90.00
_cell.angle_gamma   90.00
#
_symmetry.space_group_name_H-M   'P 1'
#
loop_
_entity.id
_entity.type
_entity.pdbx_description
1 polymer ?
#
loop_
_entity_poly.entity_id
_entity_poly.type
_entity_poly.pdbx_seq_one_letter_code
_entity_poly.pdbx_strand_id
1 'polypeptide(L)'
;TINVVHSRGKSMSVLFGGRSYTPLAQRTTETWNSVVDCLPSVFLIDFEFGCCTSYVLPELQDGLSFHVSIARDDTIYILGGHSLQNNTRSPNLYKLKIDLPLGSP
;
A
#
# COMPACT_ATOMS: atom_id res chain seq x y z
N THR A 1 -2.04 -5.14 -0.21
CA THR A 1 -1.39 -6.38 0.29
C THR A 1 -0.26 -6.01 1.23
N ILE A 2 0.24 -6.97 2.03
CA ILE A 2 1.42 -6.77 2.88
C ILE A 2 2.54 -7.71 2.40
N ASN A 3 3.78 -7.20 2.33
CA ASN A 3 4.96 -8.01 2.03
C ASN A 3 6.07 -7.68 3.03
N VAL A 4 7.03 -8.58 3.18
CA VAL A 4 8.26 -8.34 3.96
C VAL A 4 9.42 -8.15 2.99
N VAL A 5 10.19 -7.08 3.19
CA VAL A 5 11.42 -6.80 2.45
C VAL A 5 12.63 -6.89 3.37
N HIS A 6 13.79 -7.18 2.78
CA HIS A 6 15.06 -7.29 3.48
C HIS A 6 16.08 -6.36 2.81
N SER A 7 16.62 -5.41 3.58
CA SER A 7 17.62 -4.45 3.10
C SER A 7 18.72 -4.31 4.14
N ARG A 8 19.98 -4.52 3.74
CA ARG A 8 21.18 -4.31 4.57
C ARG A 8 21.11 -5.00 5.96
N GLY A 9 20.52 -6.19 6.02
CA GLY A 9 20.36 -6.96 7.26
C GLY A 9 19.17 -6.58 8.13
N LYS A 10 18.36 -5.58 7.73
CA LYS A 10 17.10 -5.21 8.37
C LYS A 10 15.92 -5.77 7.57
N SER A 11 14.84 -6.13 8.27
CA SER A 11 13.55 -6.50 7.67
C SER A 11 12.51 -5.44 7.97
N MET A 12 11.63 -5.15 7.00
CA MET A 12 10.52 -4.21 7.18
C MET A 12 9.28 -4.76 6.49
N SER A 13 8.11 -4.60 7.11
CA SER A 13 6.85 -4.93 6.44
C SER A 13 6.35 -3.73 5.67
N VAL A 14 5.86 -3.96 4.45
CA VAL A 14 5.35 -2.92 3.57
C VAL A 14 3.91 -3.24 3.21
N LEU A 15 3.00 -2.32 3.55
CA LEU A 15 1.58 -2.42 3.27
C LEU A 15 1.19 -1.37 2.21
N PHE A 16 0.41 -1.79 1.21
CA PHE A 16 -0.11 -0.89 0.18
C PHE A 16 -1.54 -1.27 -0.26
N GLY A 17 -2.37 -0.26 -0.49
CA GLY A 17 -3.68 -0.34 -1.13
C GLY A 17 -4.76 -1.10 -0.35
N GLY A 18 -5.82 -1.47 -1.07
CA GLY A 18 -7.04 -2.05 -0.51
C GLY A 18 -8.22 -1.09 -0.46
N ARG A 19 -9.34 -1.58 0.07
CA ARG A 19 -10.58 -0.81 0.23
C ARG A 19 -10.95 -0.65 1.68
N SER A 20 -11.61 0.45 1.96
CA SER A 20 -12.26 0.71 3.23
C SER A 20 -13.70 1.12 2.99
N TYR A 21 -14.50 1.12 4.06
CA TYR A 21 -15.79 1.80 4.03
C TYR A 21 -15.59 3.29 3.84
N THR A 22 -16.60 3.94 3.27
CA THR A 22 -16.67 5.39 3.18
C THR A 22 -16.34 6.04 4.55
N PRO A 23 -15.49 7.08 4.59
CA PRO A 23 -15.10 7.76 5.82
C PRO A 23 -16.33 8.21 6.63
N LEU A 24 -16.21 8.21 7.96
CA LEU A 24 -17.33 8.46 8.87
C LEU A 24 -18.10 9.75 8.55
N ALA A 25 -17.39 10.83 8.19
CA ALA A 25 -17.99 12.12 7.85
C ALA A 25 -18.87 12.10 6.58
N GLN A 26 -18.77 11.05 5.76
CA GLN A 26 -19.49 10.89 4.48
C GLN A 26 -20.39 9.64 4.47
N ARG A 27 -20.39 8.83 5.54
CA ARG A 27 -21.13 7.56 5.59
C ARG A 27 -22.56 7.79 6.08
N THR A 28 -23.54 7.35 5.30
CA THR A 28 -24.96 7.34 5.68
C THR A 28 -25.47 5.91 5.89
N THR A 29 -26.68 5.75 6.41
CA THR A 29 -27.33 4.44 6.51
C THR A 29 -27.70 3.87 5.14
N GLU A 30 -28.05 4.71 4.15
CA GLU A 30 -28.29 4.22 2.77
C GLU A 30 -27.00 3.75 2.09
N THR A 31 -25.86 4.34 2.45
CA THR A 31 -24.55 4.02 1.89
C THR A 31 -23.69 3.20 2.85
N TRP A 32 -24.31 2.52 3.82
CA TRP A 32 -23.59 1.88 4.93
C TRP A 32 -22.54 0.88 4.45
N ASN A 33 -22.84 0.11 3.42
CA ASN A 33 -21.93 -0.91 2.86
C ASN A 33 -21.11 -0.41 1.68
N SER A 34 -21.18 0.88 1.35
CA SER A 34 -20.37 1.46 0.28
C SER A 34 -18.90 1.52 0.67
N VAL A 35 -18.05 1.28 -0.30
CA VAL A 35 -16.59 1.22 -0.13
C VAL A 35 -15.91 2.21 -1.08
N VAL A 36 -14.72 2.63 -0.68
CA VAL A 36 -13.79 3.44 -1.47
C VAL A 36 -12.43 2.74 -1.50
N ASP A 37 -11.60 3.01 -2.51
CA ASP A 37 -10.20 2.63 -2.39
C ASP A 37 -9.51 3.54 -1.37
N CYS A 38 -8.58 2.95 -0.62
CA CYS A 38 -7.73 3.72 0.28
C CYS A 38 -6.82 4.68 -0.50
N LEU A 39 -6.37 5.75 0.16
CA LEU A 39 -5.32 6.62 -0.38
C LEU A 39 -4.09 5.78 -0.79
N PRO A 40 -3.42 6.10 -1.91
CA PRO A 40 -2.31 5.33 -2.46
C PRO A 40 -0.99 5.54 -1.69
N SER A 41 -1.06 5.47 -0.37
CA SER A 41 0.10 5.56 0.52
C SER A 41 0.76 4.19 0.72
N VAL A 42 2.07 4.19 0.76
CA VAL A 42 2.89 3.04 1.16
C VAL A 42 3.17 3.15 2.65
N PHE A 43 2.87 2.12 3.43
CA PHE A 43 3.13 2.07 4.86
C PHE A 43 4.31 1.15 5.13
N LEU A 44 5.35 1.66 5.78
CA LEU A 44 6.42 0.87 6.38
C LEU A 44 6.04 0.57 7.83
N ILE A 45 5.97 -0.70 8.17
CA ILE A 45 5.54 -1.20 9.47
C ILE A 45 6.69 -2.00 10.08
N ASP A 46 7.21 -1.49 11.18
CA ASP A 46 8.18 -2.17 12.02
C ASP A 46 7.43 -2.94 13.10
N PHE A 47 7.45 -4.28 13.02
CA PHE A 47 6.79 -5.12 14.01
C PHE A 47 7.60 -5.31 15.29
N GLU A 48 8.90 -4.99 15.31
CA GLU A 48 9.74 -5.06 16.51
C GLU A 48 9.38 -3.93 17.48
N PHE A 49 9.26 -2.71 16.95
CA PHE A 49 8.93 -1.51 17.75
C PHE A 49 7.45 -1.11 17.68
N GLY A 50 6.67 -1.74 16.80
CA GLY A 50 5.26 -1.42 16.59
C GLY A 50 5.02 -0.04 15.95
N CYS A 51 6.04 0.53 15.31
CA CYS A 51 5.92 1.83 14.65
C CYS A 51 5.52 1.69 13.17
N CYS A 52 4.85 2.71 12.66
CA CYS A 52 4.37 2.74 11.28
C CYS A 52 4.58 4.14 10.69
N THR A 53 5.20 4.19 9.52
CA THR A 53 5.45 5.43 8.78
C THR A 53 4.82 5.33 7.40
N SER A 54 4.04 6.34 7.01
CA SER A 54 3.38 6.40 5.70
C SER A 54 4.14 7.31 4.73
N TYR A 55 4.25 6.88 3.47
CA TYR A 55 4.86 7.63 2.38
C TYR A 55 3.85 7.77 1.24
N VAL A 56 3.74 8.99 0.72
CA VAL A 56 2.99 9.29 -0.51
C VAL A 56 4.00 9.37 -1.64
N LEU A 57 3.81 8.55 -2.68
CA LEU A 57 4.70 8.50 -3.84
C LEU A 57 4.00 9.08 -5.05
N PRO A 58 4.60 10.06 -5.77
CA PRO A 58 3.95 10.71 -6.90
C PRO A 58 3.69 9.77 -8.08
N GLU A 59 4.31 8.60 -8.15
CA GLU A 59 4.04 7.59 -9.18
C GLU A 59 2.76 6.79 -8.89
N LEU A 60 2.27 6.80 -7.65
CA LEU A 60 1.08 6.10 -7.20
C LEU A 60 -0.06 7.12 -6.97
N GLN A 61 -0.78 7.43 -8.03
CA GLN A 61 -1.83 8.46 -8.02
C GLN A 61 -3.21 7.92 -7.63
N ASP A 62 -3.55 6.73 -8.12
CA ASP A 62 -4.86 6.13 -7.88
C ASP A 62 -4.78 5.09 -6.75
N GLY A 63 -5.84 5.04 -5.94
CA GLY A 63 -6.08 3.92 -5.04
C GLY A 63 -6.19 2.60 -5.82
N LEU A 64 -5.60 1.54 -5.27
CA LEU A 64 -5.51 0.25 -5.95
C LEU A 64 -5.86 -0.91 -5.00
N SER A 65 -6.78 -1.77 -5.45
CA SER A 65 -7.29 -2.91 -4.69
C SER A 65 -7.18 -4.21 -5.47
N PHE A 66 -7.11 -5.34 -4.77
CA PHE A 66 -7.01 -6.68 -5.37
C PHE A 66 -5.84 -6.86 -6.36
N HIS A 67 -4.76 -6.11 -6.17
CA HIS A 67 -3.50 -6.28 -6.90
C HIS A 67 -2.72 -7.49 -6.36
N VAL A 68 -1.82 -8.02 -7.18
CA VAL A 68 -0.80 -8.98 -6.75
C VAL A 68 0.45 -8.23 -6.35
N SER A 69 1.13 -8.67 -5.30
CA SER A 69 2.43 -8.14 -4.92
C SER A 69 3.45 -9.26 -4.70
N ILE A 70 4.67 -9.03 -5.14
CA ILE A 70 5.80 -9.97 -5.00
C ILE A 70 6.96 -9.21 -4.38
N ALA A 71 7.41 -9.64 -3.20
CA ALA A 71 8.66 -9.14 -2.62
C ALA A 71 9.84 -10.01 -3.06
N ARG A 72 10.94 -9.34 -3.37
CA ARG A 72 12.25 -9.94 -3.61
C ARG A 72 13.31 -9.02 -3.02
N ASP A 73 14.03 -9.51 -2.02
CA ASP A 73 15.05 -8.77 -1.30
C ASP A 73 14.51 -7.42 -0.81
N ASP A 74 15.06 -6.31 -1.29
CA ASP A 74 14.71 -4.93 -0.92
C ASP A 74 13.61 -4.32 -1.81
N THR A 75 13.00 -5.11 -2.69
CA THR A 75 12.13 -4.62 -3.76
C THR A 75 10.77 -5.32 -3.75
N ILE A 76 9.70 -4.55 -4.00
CA ILE A 76 8.34 -5.06 -4.19
C ILE A 76 7.88 -4.74 -5.61
N TYR A 77 7.32 -5.74 -6.28
CA TYR A 77 6.62 -5.60 -7.55
C TYR A 77 5.12 -5.65 -7.31
N ILE A 78 4.37 -4.66 -7.78
CA ILE A 78 2.91 -4.60 -7.67
C ILE A 78 2.34 -4.70 -9.08
N LEU A 79 1.48 -5.70 -9.31
CA LEU A 79 0.95 -6.06 -10.62
C LEU A 79 -0.57 -5.98 -10.64
N GLY A 80 -1.10 -5.32 -11.66
CA GLY A 80 -2.53 -5.28 -11.94
C GLY A 80 -3.32 -4.61 -10.84
N GLY A 81 -4.41 -5.25 -10.41
CA GLY A 81 -5.37 -4.67 -9.46
C GLY A 81 -6.47 -3.86 -10.15
N HIS A 82 -7.34 -3.30 -9.33
CA HIS A 82 -8.52 -2.56 -9.75
C HIS A 82 -8.61 -1.25 -8.98
N SER A 83 -8.76 -0.14 -9.72
CA SER A 83 -9.10 1.16 -9.16
C SER A 83 -10.61 1.38 -9.27
N LEU A 84 -11.27 1.60 -8.15
CA LEU A 84 -12.69 1.86 -8.00
C LEU A 84 -13.06 3.25 -8.50
N GLN A 85 -12.23 4.26 -8.23
CA GLN A 85 -12.50 5.65 -8.63
C GLN A 85 -12.68 5.75 -10.14
N ASN A 86 -11.81 5.08 -10.90
CA ASN A 86 -11.85 5.08 -12.35
C ASN A 86 -12.60 3.86 -12.92
N ASN A 87 -12.95 2.90 -12.05
CA ASN A 87 -13.54 1.60 -12.41
C ASN A 87 -12.74 0.85 -13.49
N THR A 88 -11.42 0.84 -13.36
CA THR A 88 -10.50 0.24 -14.35
C THR A 88 -9.57 -0.80 -13.72
N ARG A 89 -9.07 -1.70 -14.58
CA ARG A 89 -7.95 -2.60 -14.27
C ARG A 89 -6.77 -2.21 -15.13
N SER A 90 -5.83 -1.46 -14.53
CA SER A 90 -4.65 -1.01 -15.25
C SER A 90 -3.69 -2.18 -15.52
N PRO A 91 -3.04 -2.24 -16.70
CA PRO A 91 -1.96 -3.19 -16.97
C PRO A 91 -0.62 -2.78 -16.32
N ASN A 92 -0.58 -1.71 -15.53
CA ASN A 92 0.64 -1.18 -14.94
C ASN A 92 1.35 -2.18 -14.01
N LEU A 93 2.68 -2.13 -14.06
CA LEU A 93 3.61 -2.77 -13.13
C LEU A 93 4.33 -1.66 -12.36
N TYR A 94 4.24 -1.68 -11.04
CA TYR A 94 5.02 -0.79 -10.19
C TYR A 94 6.17 -1.57 -9.55
N LYS A 95 7.37 -0.98 -9.56
CA LYS A 95 8.53 -1.48 -8.85
C LYS A 95 8.87 -0.50 -7.74
N LEU A 96 8.72 -0.94 -6.51
CA LEU A 96 9.02 -0.16 -5.32
C LEU A 96 10.31 -0.69 -4.68
N LYS A 97 11.35 0.14 -4.62
CA LYS A 97 12.61 -0.20 -3.96
C LYS A 97 12.65 0.43 -2.57
N ILE A 98 12.94 -0.36 -1.54
CA ILE A 98 12.97 0.05 -0.14
C ILE A 98 14.40 -0.07 0.39
N ASP A 99 15.10 1.05 0.53
CA ASP A 99 16.42 1.08 1.15
C ASP A 99 16.29 1.45 2.63
N LEU A 100 16.75 0.56 3.51
CA LEU A 100 16.76 0.75 4.96
C LEU A 100 18.18 1.07 5.44
N PRO A 101 18.58 2.37 5.50
CA PRO A 101 19.91 2.74 5.96
C PRO A 101 20.13 2.35 7.43
N LEU A 102 21.40 2.25 7.83
CA LEU A 102 21.84 1.87 9.18
C LEU A 102 21.61 2.97 10.24
N GLY A 103 20.77 3.97 9.95
CA GLY A 103 20.39 5.00 10.92
C GLY A 103 19.50 4.47 12.06
N SER A 104 19.39 5.27 13.12
CA SER A 104 18.46 5.07 14.23
C SER A 104 16.99 5.27 13.79
N PRO A 105 16.02 4.72 14.54
CA PRO A 105 14.59 4.92 14.28
C PRO A 105 14.21 6.39 14.09
#